data_AF-A0ABD1LVC5-F1
#
_entry.id   AF-A0ABD1LVC5-F1
#
_cell.length_a   1.000
_cell.length_b   1.000
_cell.length_c   1.000
_cell.angle_alpha   90.00
_cell.angle_beta   90.00
_cell.angle_gamma   90.00
#
_symmetry.space_group_name_H-M   'P 1'
#
loop_
_entity.id
_entity.type
_entity.pdbx_description
1 polymer ?
#
loop_
_entity_poly.entity_id
_entity_poly.type
_entity_poly.pdbx_seq_one_letter_code
_entity_poly.pdbx_strand_id
1 'polypeptide(L)'
;METQILEINATGMYYLYFMFYDPLLKGTTIEGRTVWRNRKGYLPGKMALIITLYDFMSLAYLLLGLGWFLRFVQFWKDIIHLHYYITMVIAFGMCEMVVWYFKYSNFNYIGARPMGITLWAVMFTSVKKTLSQLLLLVVSIGYGIVRPTLGGHGVTYRVLLLCLLYFVTFEALKLVEYLGNINDFSRKTKLLLVLHVISLEHQNHVR
;
A
#
# COMPACT_ATOMS: atom_id res chain seq x y z
N MET A 1 6.71 21.84 -33.11
CA MET A 1 7.91 21.67 -32.26
C MET A 1 8.48 20.30 -32.54
N GLU A 2 9.72 20.22 -33.02
CA GLU A 2 10.38 18.93 -33.26
C GLU A 2 10.76 18.28 -31.94
N THR A 3 10.53 16.98 -31.83
CA THR A 3 10.89 16.23 -30.63
C THR A 3 12.36 15.83 -30.76
N GLN A 4 13.25 16.41 -29.96
CA GLN A 4 14.65 16.00 -29.93
C GLN A 4 14.78 14.72 -29.10
N ILE A 5 15.29 13.65 -29.72
CA ILE A 5 15.57 12.38 -29.07
C ILE A 5 17.07 12.33 -28.79
N LEU A 6 17.44 12.24 -27.50
CA LEU A 6 18.83 12.12 -27.07
C LEU A 6 19.04 10.72 -26.50
N GLU A 7 19.85 9.91 -27.20
CA GLU A 7 20.22 8.57 -26.73
C GLU A 7 21.44 8.64 -25.82
N ILE A 8 21.30 8.07 -24.62
CA ILE A 8 22.34 8.08 -23.60
C ILE A 8 22.90 6.66 -23.46
N ASN A 9 24.14 6.45 -23.90
CA ASN A 9 24.78 5.12 -23.91
C ASN A 9 25.49 4.75 -22.61
N ALA A 10 25.72 5.71 -21.71
CA ALA A 10 26.38 5.46 -20.42
C ALA A 10 25.35 5.23 -19.30
N THR A 11 25.64 4.30 -18.39
CA THR A 11 24.80 4.07 -17.22
C THR A 11 25.14 5.06 -16.11
N GLY A 12 24.14 5.76 -15.56
CA GLY A 12 24.36 6.73 -14.50
C GLY A 12 23.08 7.43 -14.07
N MET A 13 23.20 8.29 -13.05
CA MET A 13 22.15 9.22 -12.66
C MET A 13 22.30 10.50 -13.48
N TYR A 14 21.25 10.86 -14.22
CA TYR A 14 21.23 12.07 -15.05
C TYR A 14 20.28 13.10 -14.44
N TYR A 15 20.74 14.34 -14.41
CA TYR A 15 19.96 15.49 -13.95
C TYR A 15 19.69 16.40 -15.14
N LEU A 16 18.43 16.77 -15.32
CA LEU A 16 18.01 17.74 -16.32
C LEU A 16 17.78 19.08 -15.62
N TYR A 17 18.55 20.08 -16.00
CA TYR A 17 18.39 21.44 -15.50
C TYR A 17 17.77 22.31 -16.58
N PHE A 18 16.71 23.04 -16.22
CA PHE A 18 16.18 24.12 -17.03
C PHE A 18 16.72 25.43 -16.46
N MET A 19 17.69 26.03 -17.16
CA MET A 19 18.23 27.35 -16.81
C MET A 19 17.92 28.33 -17.94
N PHE A 20 17.42 29.50 -17.57
CA PHE A 20 17.16 30.62 -18.47
C PHE A 20 17.82 31.86 -17.87
N TYR A 21 18.66 32.53 -18.67
CA TYR A 21 19.39 33.73 -18.27
C TYR A 21 19.03 34.87 -19.22
N ASP A 22 17.79 35.35 -19.12
CA ASP A 22 17.38 36.53 -19.85
C ASP A 22 16.41 37.36 -18.98
N PRO A 23 16.78 38.59 -18.60
CA PRO A 23 15.93 39.47 -17.79
C PRO A 23 14.62 39.86 -18.48
N LEU A 24 14.50 39.73 -19.82
CA LEU A 24 13.29 40.04 -20.59
C LEU A 24 12.21 38.96 -20.50
N LEU A 25 12.56 37.73 -20.13
CA LEU A 25 11.63 36.60 -20.01
C LEU A 25 10.97 36.49 -18.62
N LYS A 26 11.17 37.49 -17.74
CA LYS A 26 10.64 37.52 -16.38
C LYS A 26 9.10 37.53 -16.39
N GLY A 27 8.50 36.39 -16.05
CA GLY A 27 7.04 36.20 -16.03
C GLY A 27 6.47 35.32 -17.16
N THR A 28 7.31 34.75 -18.01
CA THR A 28 6.87 33.85 -19.09
C THR A 28 6.68 32.43 -18.56
N THR A 29 5.51 31.84 -18.81
CA THR A 29 5.24 30.44 -18.50
C THR A 29 5.73 29.55 -19.64
N ILE A 30 6.78 28.75 -19.39
CA ILE A 30 7.28 27.77 -20.34
C ILE A 30 6.62 26.43 -20.05
N GLU A 31 5.80 25.94 -20.98
CA GLU A 31 5.18 24.62 -20.90
C GLU A 31 5.92 23.65 -21.84
N GLY A 32 6.39 22.53 -21.29
CA GLY A 32 7.09 21.50 -22.04
C GLY A 32 6.93 20.14 -21.38
N ARG A 33 6.91 19.08 -22.19
CA ARG A 33 6.83 17.69 -21.71
C ARG A 33 8.17 17.00 -21.97
N THR A 34 8.78 16.46 -20.92
CA THR A 34 9.92 15.55 -21.04
C THR A 34 9.47 14.13 -20.73
N VAL A 35 9.93 13.16 -21.53
CA VAL A 35 9.61 11.74 -21.36
C VAL A 35 10.92 10.98 -21.22
N TRP A 36 11.06 10.25 -20.12
CA TRP A 36 12.24 9.46 -19.81
C TRP A 36 11.90 7.98 -19.99
N ARG A 37 12.66 7.30 -20.85
CA ARG A 37 12.48 5.87 -21.13
C ARG A 37 13.80 5.15 -20.95
N ASN A 38 13.79 4.10 -20.14
CA ASN A 38 14.89 3.18 -20.00
C ASN A 38 14.75 2.03 -21.01
N ARG A 39 15.83 1.30 -21.30
CA ARG A 39 15.83 0.17 -22.23
C ARG A 39 14.82 -0.93 -21.84
N LYS A 40 14.54 -1.07 -20.54
CA LYS A 40 13.56 -2.02 -19.96
C LYS A 40 12.13 -1.47 -19.83
N GLY A 41 11.88 -0.22 -20.20
CA GLY A 41 10.56 0.43 -20.13
C GLY A 41 10.58 1.81 -19.46
N TYR A 42 9.41 2.31 -19.08
CA TYR A 42 9.26 3.66 -18.50
C TYR A 42 9.61 3.75 -17.01
N LEU A 43 9.91 2.63 -16.34
CA LEU A 43 10.31 2.69 -14.92
C LEU A 43 11.74 3.26 -14.75
N PRO A 44 11.93 4.14 -13.75
CA PRO A 44 13.25 4.52 -13.29
C PRO A 44 14.06 3.28 -12.87
N GLY A 45 15.36 3.27 -13.16
CA GLY A 45 16.24 2.13 -12.82
C GLY A 45 16.16 1.71 -11.35
N LYS A 46 16.02 2.68 -10.43
CA LYS A 46 15.86 2.42 -8.98
C LYS A 46 14.59 1.63 -8.62
N MET A 47 13.53 1.75 -9.43
CA MET A 47 12.25 1.08 -9.18
C MET A 47 12.08 -0.21 -10.02
N ALA A 48 12.99 -0.50 -10.94
CA ALA A 48 12.89 -1.68 -11.80
C ALA A 48 12.91 -3.00 -10.99
N LEU A 49 13.67 -3.05 -9.90
CA LEU A 49 13.74 -4.22 -9.02
C LEU A 49 12.40 -4.48 -8.30
N ILE A 50 11.61 -3.42 -8.05
CA ILE A 50 10.38 -3.50 -7.26
C ILE A 50 9.34 -4.39 -7.96
N ILE A 51 9.24 -4.35 -9.29
CA ILE A 51 8.35 -5.23 -10.06
C ILE A 51 8.66 -6.70 -9.80
N THR A 52 9.95 -7.06 -9.89
CA THR A 52 10.40 -8.45 -9.75
C THR A 52 10.19 -8.94 -8.32
N LEU A 53 10.39 -8.06 -7.33
CA LEU A 53 10.13 -8.37 -5.94
C LEU A 53 8.65 -8.63 -5.66
N TYR A 54 7.74 -7.82 -6.20
CA TYR A 54 6.30 -8.04 -6.05
C TYR A 54 5.81 -9.32 -6.74
N ASP A 55 6.39 -9.66 -7.89
CA ASP A 55 6.11 -10.91 -8.60
C ASP A 55 6.52 -12.14 -7.75
N PHE A 56 7.74 -12.13 -7.22
CA PHE A 56 8.22 -13.19 -6.34
C PHE A 56 7.39 -13.33 -5.06
N MET A 57 7.04 -12.20 -4.43
CA MET A 57 6.16 -12.18 -3.26
C MET A 57 4.77 -12.74 -3.57
N SER A 58 4.18 -12.37 -4.73
CA SER A 58 2.89 -12.92 -5.17
C SER A 58 2.94 -14.44 -5.30
N LEU A 59 4.02 -14.97 -5.90
CA LEU A 59 4.22 -16.42 -6.05
C LEU A 59 4.40 -17.11 -4.69
N ALA A 60 5.16 -16.50 -3.77
CA ALA A 60 5.31 -17.01 -2.41
C ALA A 60 3.96 -17.07 -1.66
N TYR A 61 3.12 -16.03 -1.78
CA TYR A 61 1.77 -16.01 -1.20
C TYR A 61 0.85 -17.05 -1.84
N LEU A 62 0.98 -17.31 -3.14
CA LEU A 62 0.24 -18.34 -3.84
C LEU A 62 0.60 -19.74 -3.31
N LEU A 63 1.90 -20.03 -3.15
CA LEU A 63 2.36 -21.30 -2.58
C LEU A 63 1.92 -21.49 -1.14
N LEU A 64 2.00 -20.42 -0.33
CA LEU A 64 1.51 -20.43 1.05
C LEU A 64 -0.01 -20.66 1.11
N GLY A 65 -0.76 -20.01 0.23
CA GLY A 65 -2.20 -20.18 0.10
C GLY A 65 -2.60 -21.60 -0.32
N LEU A 66 -1.88 -22.20 -1.27
CA LEU A 66 -2.09 -23.60 -1.67
C LEU A 66 -1.79 -24.56 -0.52
N GLY A 67 -0.64 -24.41 0.15
CA GLY A 67 -0.28 -25.24 1.30
C GLY A 67 -1.32 -25.13 2.44
N TRP A 68 -1.78 -23.91 2.70
CA TRP A 68 -2.85 -23.65 3.67
C TRP A 68 -4.18 -24.27 3.24
N PHE A 69 -4.57 -24.13 1.97
CA PHE A 69 -5.83 -24.66 1.44
C PHE A 69 -5.86 -26.19 1.48
N LEU A 70 -4.75 -26.87 1.18
CA LEU A 70 -4.65 -28.33 1.32
C LEU A 70 -4.89 -28.78 2.77
N ARG A 71 -4.27 -28.08 3.73
CA ARG A 71 -4.47 -28.32 5.16
C ARG A 71 -5.89 -28.00 5.59
N PHE A 72 -6.46 -26.92 5.07
CA PHE A 72 -7.85 -26.54 5.29
C PHE A 72 -8.73 -27.74 4.89
N VAL A 73 -8.70 -28.18 3.63
CA VAL A 73 -9.48 -29.32 3.10
C VAL A 73 -9.35 -30.60 3.92
N GLN A 74 -8.15 -30.93 4.41
CA GLN A 74 -7.93 -32.12 5.24
C GLN A 74 -8.67 -32.08 6.59
N PHE A 75 -8.86 -30.89 7.17
CA PHE A 75 -9.47 -30.72 8.50
C PHE A 75 -10.86 -30.06 8.45
N TRP A 76 -11.60 -30.16 7.33
CA TRP A 76 -12.93 -29.52 7.16
C TRP A 76 -13.97 -29.89 8.22
N LYS A 77 -13.80 -31.01 8.91
CA LYS A 77 -14.79 -31.54 9.85
C LYS A 77 -14.75 -30.86 11.24
N ASP A 78 -13.61 -30.25 11.62
CA ASP A 78 -13.38 -29.65 12.94
C ASP A 78 -13.04 -28.14 12.88
N ILE A 79 -13.64 -27.41 11.92
CA ILE A 79 -13.26 -26.02 11.66
C ILE A 79 -13.89 -25.04 12.66
N ILE A 80 -13.02 -24.44 13.47
CA ILE A 80 -13.31 -23.24 14.26
C ILE A 80 -13.35 -22.01 13.33
N HIS A 81 -14.28 -21.06 13.58
CA HIS A 81 -14.44 -19.81 12.82
C HIS A 81 -13.12 -19.04 12.54
N LEU A 82 -12.11 -19.18 13.40
CA LEU A 82 -10.79 -18.57 13.25
C LEU A 82 -10.09 -18.93 11.92
N HIS A 83 -10.22 -20.18 11.46
CA HIS A 83 -9.55 -20.63 10.22
C HIS A 83 -10.09 -19.93 8.97
N TYR A 84 -11.37 -19.55 8.98
CA TYR A 84 -11.98 -18.79 7.88
C TYR A 84 -11.35 -17.40 7.78
N TYR A 85 -11.14 -16.72 8.91
CA TYR A 85 -10.49 -15.41 8.92
C TYR A 85 -9.03 -15.49 8.48
N ILE A 86 -8.28 -16.52 8.88
CA ILE A 86 -6.89 -16.71 8.42
C ILE A 86 -6.86 -16.90 6.90
N THR A 87 -7.75 -17.74 6.37
CA THR A 87 -7.85 -17.99 4.92
C THR A 87 -8.20 -16.71 4.16
N MET A 88 -9.11 -15.90 4.70
CA MET A 88 -9.45 -14.58 4.16
C MET A 88 -8.23 -13.64 4.15
N VAL A 89 -7.44 -13.58 5.22
CA VAL A 89 -6.23 -12.75 5.29
C VAL A 89 -5.20 -13.17 4.23
N ILE A 90 -4.99 -14.47 4.03
CA ILE A 90 -4.07 -14.99 3.00
C ILE A 90 -4.57 -14.60 1.60
N ALA A 91 -5.86 -14.78 1.32
CA ALA A 91 -6.46 -14.40 0.03
C ALA A 91 -6.32 -12.89 -0.25
N PHE A 92 -6.59 -12.03 0.74
CA PHE A 92 -6.38 -10.59 0.62
C PHE A 92 -4.91 -10.21 0.42
N GLY A 93 -3.97 -10.92 1.07
CA GLY A 93 -2.54 -10.76 0.84
C GLY A 93 -2.12 -11.08 -0.59
N MET A 94 -2.65 -12.16 -1.15
CA MET A 94 -2.40 -12.52 -2.56
C MET A 94 -2.96 -11.47 -3.52
N CYS A 95 -4.22 -11.03 -3.32
CA CYS A 95 -4.84 -10.00 -4.14
C CYS A 95 -4.05 -8.69 -4.13
N GLU A 96 -3.56 -8.26 -2.98
CA GLU A 96 -2.74 -7.04 -2.86
C GLU A 96 -1.47 -7.12 -3.71
N MET A 97 -0.72 -8.23 -3.62
CA MET A 97 0.53 -8.40 -4.39
C MET A 97 0.27 -8.39 -5.90
N VAL A 98 -0.81 -9.03 -6.35
CA VAL A 98 -1.22 -9.03 -7.77
C VAL A 98 -1.58 -7.62 -8.23
N VAL A 99 -2.32 -6.86 -7.44
CA VAL A 99 -2.71 -5.48 -7.80
C VAL A 99 -1.50 -4.56 -7.87
N TRP A 100 -0.55 -4.68 -6.95
CA TRP A 100 0.72 -3.95 -7.01
C TRP A 100 1.55 -4.32 -8.24
N TYR A 101 1.69 -5.61 -8.54
CA TYR A 101 2.35 -6.08 -9.75
C TYR A 101 1.69 -5.49 -11.01
N PHE A 102 0.37 -5.56 -11.12
CA PHE A 102 -0.37 -5.05 -12.26
C PHE A 102 -0.17 -3.54 -12.44
N LYS A 103 -0.19 -2.77 -11.34
CA LYS A 103 0.10 -1.33 -11.35
C LYS A 103 1.47 -1.03 -11.94
N TYR A 104 2.52 -1.70 -11.44
CA TYR A 104 3.89 -1.42 -11.90
C TYR A 104 4.15 -1.96 -13.31
N SER A 105 3.54 -3.09 -13.69
CA SER A 105 3.64 -3.64 -15.04
C SER A 105 2.98 -2.72 -16.07
N ASN A 106 1.77 -2.24 -15.80
CA ASN A 106 1.10 -1.26 -16.66
C ASN A 106 1.87 0.07 -16.72
N PHE A 107 2.43 0.52 -15.60
CA PHE A 107 3.29 1.71 -15.59
C PHE A 107 4.56 1.50 -16.45
N ASN A 108 5.13 0.30 -16.47
CA ASN A 108 6.28 -0.02 -17.31
C ASN A 108 5.97 0.02 -18.80
N TYR A 109 4.75 -0.35 -19.19
CA TYR A 109 4.32 -0.45 -20.58
C TYR A 109 3.83 0.88 -21.14
N ILE A 110 2.95 1.57 -20.41
CA ILE A 110 2.24 2.77 -20.91
C ILE A 110 2.97 4.06 -20.51
N GLY A 111 3.77 4.05 -19.44
CA GLY A 111 4.46 5.23 -18.92
C GLY A 111 3.55 6.29 -18.28
N ALA A 112 2.23 6.11 -18.34
CA ALA A 112 1.25 6.92 -17.62
C ALA A 112 0.96 6.30 -16.25
N ARG A 113 0.74 7.12 -15.22
CA ARG A 113 0.30 6.67 -13.89
C ARG A 113 -1.24 6.62 -13.84
N PRO A 114 -1.88 5.46 -14.07
CA PRO A 114 -3.32 5.35 -13.92
C PRO A 114 -3.71 5.58 -12.46
N MET A 115 -4.47 6.66 -12.24
CA MET A 115 -4.99 7.05 -10.93
C MET A 115 -5.87 5.95 -10.34
N GLY A 116 -6.72 5.32 -11.17
CA GLY A 116 -7.67 4.28 -10.75
C GLY A 116 -7.01 3.03 -10.18
N ILE A 117 -5.99 2.49 -10.84
CA ILE A 117 -5.28 1.29 -10.36
C ILE A 117 -4.58 1.57 -9.02
N THR A 118 -4.07 2.80 -8.84
CA THR A 118 -3.48 3.20 -7.56
C THR A 118 -4.49 3.26 -6.43
N LEU A 119 -5.70 3.78 -6.69
CA LEU A 119 -6.78 3.80 -5.71
C LEU A 119 -7.17 2.37 -5.28
N TRP A 120 -7.37 1.46 -6.24
CA TRP A 120 -7.66 0.06 -5.92
C TRP A 120 -6.54 -0.61 -5.11
N ALA A 121 -5.27 -0.41 -5.48
CA ALA A 121 -4.13 -0.93 -4.73
C ALA A 121 -4.13 -0.45 -3.28
N VAL A 122 -4.41 0.84 -3.07
CA VAL A 122 -4.45 1.45 -1.74
C VAL A 122 -5.62 0.89 -0.93
N MET A 123 -6.81 0.77 -1.51
CA MET A 123 -8.00 0.20 -0.86
C MET A 123 -7.74 -1.24 -0.38
N PHE A 124 -7.21 -2.10 -1.24
CA PHE A 124 -6.89 -3.50 -0.87
C PHE A 124 -5.84 -3.58 0.23
N THR A 125 -4.78 -2.77 0.13
CA THR A 125 -3.73 -2.69 1.17
C THR A 125 -4.34 -2.36 2.52
N SER A 126 -5.25 -1.40 2.55
CA SER A 126 -5.81 -0.90 3.79
C SER A 126 -6.86 -1.84 4.37
N VAL A 127 -7.72 -2.44 3.54
CA VAL A 127 -8.65 -3.50 3.98
C VAL A 127 -7.88 -4.66 4.63
N LYS A 128 -6.81 -5.13 3.97
CA LYS A 128 -5.98 -6.21 4.51
C LYS A 128 -5.34 -5.82 5.85
N LYS A 129 -4.85 -4.59 5.99
CA LYS A 129 -4.26 -4.09 7.24
C LYS A 129 -5.26 -4.13 8.40
N THR A 130 -6.51 -3.70 8.15
CA THR A 130 -7.60 -3.76 9.13
C THR A 130 -7.95 -5.20 9.51
N LEU A 131 -8.09 -6.08 8.52
CA LEU A 131 -8.39 -7.50 8.77
C LEU A 131 -7.29 -8.18 9.58
N SER A 132 -6.02 -7.87 9.29
CA SER A 132 -4.87 -8.44 10.01
C SER A 132 -4.84 -8.00 11.46
N GLN A 133 -5.12 -6.71 11.73
CA GLN A 133 -5.18 -6.18 13.09
C GLN A 133 -6.37 -6.75 13.87
N LEU A 134 -7.55 -6.86 13.25
CA LEU A 134 -8.72 -7.48 13.87
C LEU A 134 -8.44 -8.94 14.23
N LEU A 135 -7.80 -9.69 13.32
CA LEU A 135 -7.40 -11.08 13.56
C LEU A 135 -6.42 -11.20 14.73
N LEU A 136 -5.33 -10.41 14.73
CA LEU A 136 -4.34 -10.39 15.82
C LEU A 136 -5.01 -10.11 17.16
N LEU A 137 -5.95 -9.18 17.19
CA LEU A 137 -6.61 -8.79 18.41
C LEU A 137 -7.58 -9.88 18.92
N VAL A 138 -8.35 -10.51 18.03
CA VAL A 138 -9.18 -11.69 18.36
C VAL A 138 -8.31 -12.82 18.93
N VAL A 139 -7.13 -13.06 18.34
CA VAL A 139 -6.17 -14.06 18.82
C VAL A 139 -5.62 -13.67 20.20
N SER A 140 -5.23 -12.40 20.41
CA SER A 140 -4.69 -11.91 21.69
C SER A 140 -5.70 -11.94 22.84
N ILE A 141 -7.00 -11.81 22.54
CA ILE A 141 -8.08 -12.00 23.53
C ILE A 141 -8.18 -13.47 23.98
N GLY A 142 -7.50 -14.40 23.29
CA GLY A 142 -7.53 -15.82 23.60
C GLY A 142 -8.74 -16.54 23.03
N TYR A 143 -9.34 -15.98 21.97
CA TYR A 143 -10.45 -16.60 21.25
C TYR A 143 -9.98 -17.93 20.65
N GLY A 144 -10.45 -19.03 21.23
CA GLY A 144 -10.10 -20.40 20.84
C GLY A 144 -9.37 -21.23 21.90
N ILE A 145 -8.66 -20.64 22.88
CA ILE A 145 -7.85 -21.39 23.87
C ILE A 145 -8.42 -21.29 25.30
N VAL A 146 -8.97 -20.15 25.72
CA VAL A 146 -9.26 -19.91 27.16
C VAL A 146 -10.71 -19.54 27.48
N ARG A 147 -11.48 -18.97 26.55
CA ARG A 147 -12.91 -18.65 26.77
C ARG A 147 -13.76 -18.84 25.49
N PRO A 148 -14.87 -19.60 25.52
CA PRO A 148 -15.75 -19.82 24.36
C PRO A 148 -16.66 -18.61 24.05
N THR A 149 -16.68 -17.60 24.92
CA THR A 149 -17.48 -16.38 24.75
C THR A 149 -16.65 -15.16 25.14
N LEU A 150 -16.53 -14.19 24.22
CA LEU A 150 -15.94 -12.88 24.52
C LEU A 150 -16.71 -12.28 25.70
N GLY A 151 -16.01 -11.93 26.78
CA GLY A 151 -16.62 -11.29 27.94
C GLY A 151 -17.33 -10.01 27.52
N GLY A 152 -18.66 -10.02 27.53
CA GLY A 152 -19.54 -8.86 27.33
C GLY A 152 -19.49 -8.21 25.95
N HIS A 153 -20.65 -7.98 25.35
CA HIS A 153 -20.85 -7.24 24.10
C HIS A 153 -20.12 -5.87 24.06
N GLY A 154 -19.85 -5.27 25.23
CA GLY A 154 -19.15 -3.99 25.37
C GLY A 154 -17.63 -4.03 25.06
N VAL A 155 -16.92 -5.14 25.29
CA VAL A 155 -15.46 -5.19 25.05
C VAL A 155 -15.18 -5.40 23.56
N THR A 156 -15.96 -6.24 22.89
CA THR A 156 -15.84 -6.50 21.44
C THR A 156 -16.12 -5.25 20.62
N TYR A 157 -17.13 -4.47 21.01
CA TYR A 157 -17.46 -3.21 20.33
C TYR A 157 -16.35 -2.16 20.47
N ARG A 158 -15.75 -2.01 21.66
CA ARG A 158 -14.64 -1.06 21.88
C ARG A 158 -13.43 -1.37 21.01
N VAL A 159 -13.10 -2.65 20.92
CA VAL A 159 -12.02 -3.18 20.08
C VAL A 159 -12.29 -2.92 18.60
N LEU A 160 -13.49 -3.22 18.14
CA LEU A 160 -13.90 -3.01 16.75
C LEU A 160 -13.84 -1.52 16.41
N LEU A 161 -14.29 -0.66 17.32
CA LEU A 161 -14.25 0.79 17.17
C LEU A 161 -12.81 1.32 17.12
N LEU A 162 -11.89 0.79 17.94
CA LEU A 162 -10.47 1.14 17.88
C LEU A 162 -9.85 0.77 16.53
N CYS A 163 -10.17 -0.42 16.00
CA CYS A 163 -9.71 -0.89 14.70
C CYS A 163 -10.26 -0.02 13.55
N LEU A 164 -11.52 0.38 13.64
CA LEU A 164 -12.17 1.27 12.68
C LEU A 164 -11.55 2.67 12.71
N LEU A 165 -11.27 3.21 13.89
CA LEU A 165 -10.60 4.50 14.04
C LEU A 165 -9.21 4.47 13.41
N TYR A 166 -8.45 3.41 13.64
CA TYR A 166 -7.10 3.22 13.08
C TYR A 166 -7.12 3.07 11.55
N PHE A 167 -8.14 2.38 11.01
CA PHE A 167 -8.35 2.28 9.57
C PHE A 167 -8.62 3.65 8.94
N VAL A 168 -9.53 4.43 9.54
CA VAL A 168 -9.90 5.76 9.05
C VAL A 168 -8.70 6.71 9.10
N THR A 169 -7.91 6.70 10.17
CA THR A 169 -6.71 7.56 10.27
C THR A 169 -5.64 7.17 9.26
N PHE A 170 -5.46 5.87 9.00
CA PHE A 170 -4.49 5.38 8.03
C PHE A 170 -4.89 5.69 6.57
N GLU A 171 -6.17 5.51 6.23
CA GLU A 171 -6.72 5.92 4.93
C GLU A 171 -6.59 7.42 4.71
N ALA A 172 -6.97 8.22 5.70
CA ALA A 172 -6.81 9.67 5.65
C ALA A 172 -5.35 10.08 5.44
N LEU A 173 -4.41 9.43 6.13
CA LEU A 173 -2.97 9.74 6.00
C LEU A 173 -2.44 9.40 4.60
N LYS A 174 -2.82 8.25 4.03
CA LYS A 174 -2.44 7.89 2.66
C LYS A 174 -3.04 8.84 1.62
N LEU A 175 -4.30 9.23 1.80
CA LEU A 175 -4.98 10.16 0.91
C LEU A 175 -4.31 11.54 0.97
N VAL A 176 -3.96 12.00 2.17
CA VAL A 176 -3.19 13.24 2.40
C VAL A 176 -1.78 13.16 1.82
N GLU A 177 -1.12 12.00 1.82
CA GLU A 177 0.20 11.83 1.19
C GLU A 177 0.11 11.82 -0.34
N TYR A 178 -0.94 11.22 -0.89
CA TYR A 178 -1.16 11.14 -2.33
C TYR A 178 -1.60 12.48 -2.94
N LEU A 179 -2.47 13.23 -2.25
CA LEU A 179 -2.93 14.57 -2.66
C LEU A 179 -2.03 15.70 -2.14
N GLY A 180 -1.28 15.47 -1.07
CA GLY A 180 -0.39 16.45 -0.45
C GLY A 180 0.89 16.74 -1.22
N ASN A 181 1.22 15.92 -2.21
CA ASN A 181 2.28 16.24 -3.16
C ASN A 181 1.96 17.48 -4.04
N ILE A 182 0.74 18.02 -3.93
CA ILE A 182 0.25 19.16 -4.70
C ILE A 182 0.13 20.44 -3.85
N ASN A 183 0.02 20.34 -2.51
CA ASN A 183 -0.20 21.50 -1.62
C ASN A 183 0.64 21.45 -0.32
N ASP A 184 1.39 22.53 -0.04
CA ASP A 184 2.28 22.70 1.12
C ASP A 184 1.56 22.65 2.50
N PHE A 185 0.23 22.76 2.53
CA PHE A 185 -0.59 22.69 3.75
C PHE A 185 -0.64 21.28 4.37
N SER A 186 -0.21 20.25 3.65
CA SER A 186 -0.34 18.82 4.02
C SER A 186 0.64 18.35 5.12
N ARG A 187 1.79 19.01 5.28
CA ARG A 187 2.87 18.51 6.18
C ARG A 187 2.49 18.53 7.67
N LYS A 188 1.71 19.54 8.10
CA LYS A 188 1.24 19.65 9.50
C LYS A 188 0.14 18.63 9.81
N THR A 189 -0.79 18.40 8.88
CA THR A 189 -1.87 17.41 9.02
C THR A 189 -1.31 16.00 9.09
N LYS A 190 -0.26 15.70 8.30
CA LYS A 190 0.47 14.42 8.37
C LYS A 190 1.06 14.18 9.76
N LEU A 191 1.72 15.18 10.35
CA LEU A 191 2.32 15.07 11.69
C LEU A 191 1.27 14.86 12.78
N LEU A 192 0.13 15.57 12.70
CA LEU A 192 -0.97 15.40 13.67
C LEU A 192 -1.60 14.01 13.60
N LEU A 193 -1.79 13.45 12.40
CA LEU A 193 -2.32 12.11 12.21
C LEU A 193 -1.37 11.03 12.72
N VAL A 194 -0.06 11.17 12.46
CA VAL A 194 0.98 10.26 12.99
C VAL A 194 1.03 10.33 14.52
N LEU A 195 0.98 11.52 15.10
CA LEU A 195 0.99 11.70 16.55
C LEU A 195 -0.24 11.09 17.21
N HIS A 196 -1.42 11.24 16.59
CA HIS A 196 -2.66 10.64 17.07
C HIS A 196 -2.61 9.11 17.03
N VAL A 197 -2.06 8.54 15.95
CA VAL A 197 -1.85 7.09 15.82
C VAL A 197 -0.91 6.56 16.91
N ILE A 198 0.19 7.24 17.19
CA ILE A 198 1.14 6.84 18.24
C ILE A 198 0.50 6.93 19.64
N SER A 199 -0.34 7.95 19.88
CA SER A 199 -1.05 8.12 21.16
C SER A 199 -2.06 6.99 21.42
N LEU A 200 -2.78 6.57 20.37
CA LEU A 200 -3.70 5.42 20.46
C LEU A 200 -2.96 4.11 20.73
N GLU A 201 -1.76 3.94 20.16
CA GLU A 201 -0.93 2.76 20.35
C GLU A 201 -0.34 2.69 21.78
N HIS A 202 0.07 3.84 22.33
CA HIS A 202 0.51 3.96 23.72
C HIS A 202 -0.60 3.62 24.73
N GLN A 203 -1.86 3.95 24.45
CA GLN A 203 -2.98 3.59 25.33
C GLN A 203 -3.28 2.09 25.39
N ASN A 204 -2.98 1.33 24.32
CA ASN A 204 -3.19 -0.12 24.27
C ASN A 204 -2.12 -0.92 25.03
N HIS A 205 -0.94 -0.33 25.27
CA HIS A 205 0.19 -1.03 25.90
C HIS A 205 0.23 -0.90 27.44
N VAL A 206 -0.65 -0.07 28.02
CA VAL A 206 -0.67 0.28 29.46
C VAL A 206 -1.82 -0.42 30.20
N ARG A 207 -2.60 -1.28 29.55
CA ARG A 207 -3.71 -2.02 30.17
C ARG A 207 -3.63 -3.51 29.83
#